data_AF-T1BVD0-F1
#
_entry.id   AF-T1BVD0-F1
#
_cell.length_a   1.000
_cell.length_b   1.000
_cell.length_c   1.000
_cell.angle_alpha   90.00
_cell.angle_beta   90.00
_cell.angle_gamma   90.00
#
_symmetry.space_group_name_H-M   'P 1'
#
loop_
_entity.id
_entity.type
_entity.pdbx_description
1 polymer ?
#
loop_
_entity_poly.entity_id
_entity_poly.type
_entity_poly.pdbx_seq_one_letter_code
_entity_poly.pdbx_strand_id
1 'polypeptide(L)'
;LAMGGFVEQQIQKAITALLEGDSALGEAVAVADQQVNDMEVSIDEECSRILATRAPAAGDLRVIVAIIKTITDLERMGDEGEKIGYIASRLATMERPADKYREIKHLGRIVTEMVHESLDAFARMDADAALRVARQDRLVDEEYEAIQRQSITFM
;
A
#
# COMPACT_ATOMS: atom_id res chain seq x y z
N LEU A 1 14.33 1.19 0.74
CA LEU A 1 13.12 0.88 1.54
C LEU A 1 12.42 2.12 2.11
N ALA A 2 12.99 3.34 2.01
CA ALA A 2 12.31 4.55 2.48
C ALA A 2 10.94 4.77 1.81
N MET A 3 10.84 4.58 0.48
CA MET A 3 9.57 4.63 -0.26
C MET A 3 8.54 3.65 0.31
N GLY A 4 8.93 2.39 0.54
CA GLY A 4 8.03 1.38 1.11
C GLY A 4 7.49 1.76 2.49
N GLY A 5 8.35 2.23 3.40
CA GLY A 5 7.90 2.68 4.72
C GLY A 5 7.00 3.93 4.65
N PHE A 6 7.20 4.79 3.66
CA PHE A 6 6.32 5.94 3.42
C PHE A 6 4.94 5.49 2.92
N VAL A 7 4.89 4.57 1.95
CA VAL A 7 3.63 3.98 1.45
C VAL A 7 2.88 3.25 2.57
N GLU A 8 3.56 2.45 3.39
CA GLU A 8 2.98 1.79 4.57
C GLU A 8 2.32 2.81 5.51
N GLN A 9 3.01 3.92 5.80
CA GLN A 9 2.48 5.00 6.64
C GLN A 9 1.26 5.67 5.98
N GLN A 10 1.27 5.87 4.67
CA GLN A 10 0.18 6.48 3.92
C GLN A 10 -1.08 5.62 3.96
N ILE A 11 -0.95 4.31 3.74
CA ILE A 11 -2.06 3.36 3.87
C ILE A 11 -2.65 3.40 5.29
N GLN A 12 -1.80 3.36 6.32
CA GLN A 12 -2.25 3.40 7.70
C GLN A 12 -2.99 4.70 8.04
N LYS A 13 -2.48 5.85 7.57
CA LYS A 13 -3.15 7.15 7.73
C LYS A 13 -4.47 7.20 6.97
N ALA A 14 -4.53 6.69 5.74
CA ALA A 14 -5.74 6.67 4.92
C ALA A 14 -6.87 5.90 5.63
N ILE A 15 -6.55 4.70 6.15
CA ILE A 15 -7.47 3.88 6.94
C ILE A 15 -7.90 4.64 8.20
N THR A 16 -6.97 5.26 8.91
CA THR A 16 -7.27 6.04 10.12
C THR A 16 -8.23 7.20 9.81
N ALA A 17 -7.96 7.97 8.75
CA ALA A 17 -8.82 9.05 8.30
C ALA A 17 -10.24 8.57 8.02
N LEU A 18 -10.37 7.43 7.33
CA LEU A 18 -11.68 6.83 7.04
C LEU A 18 -12.43 6.40 8.31
N LEU A 19 -11.72 5.79 9.27
CA LEU A 19 -12.29 5.28 10.52
C LEU A 19 -12.66 6.38 11.50
N GLU A 20 -11.87 7.44 11.58
CA GLU A 20 -12.10 8.56 12.50
C GLU A 20 -12.95 9.66 11.86
N GLY A 21 -13.13 9.63 10.54
CA GLY A 21 -13.84 10.68 9.81
C GLY A 21 -13.05 11.98 9.83
N ASP A 22 -11.73 11.87 9.74
CA ASP A 22 -10.83 13.01 9.74
C ASP A 22 -10.58 13.46 8.29
N SER A 23 -11.27 14.53 7.90
CA SER A 23 -11.14 15.08 6.55
C SER A 23 -9.75 15.64 6.26
N ALA A 24 -9.13 16.28 7.24
CA ALA A 24 -7.83 16.91 7.07
C ALA A 24 -6.73 15.86 6.89
N LEU A 25 -6.82 14.75 7.64
CA LEU A 25 -5.91 13.63 7.47
C LEU A 25 -6.11 12.95 6.10
N GLY A 26 -7.35 12.79 5.64
CA GLY A 26 -7.65 12.22 4.32
C GLY A 26 -7.08 13.05 3.17
N GLU A 27 -7.25 14.37 3.22
CA GLU A 27 -6.65 15.30 2.25
C GLU A 27 -5.11 15.30 2.31
N ALA A 28 -4.54 15.26 3.52
CA ALA A 28 -3.10 15.22 3.69
C ALA A 28 -2.47 13.95 3.09
N VAL A 29 -3.14 12.80 3.24
CA VAL A 29 -2.72 11.55 2.59
C VAL A 29 -2.75 11.72 1.08
N ALA A 30 -3.85 12.25 0.53
CA ALA A 30 -4.00 12.38 -0.91
C ALA A 30 -2.93 13.29 -1.55
N VAL A 31 -2.64 14.43 -0.93
CA VAL A 31 -1.59 15.35 -1.42
C VAL A 31 -0.19 14.75 -1.31
N ALA A 32 0.04 13.91 -0.30
CA ALA A 32 1.35 13.31 -0.05
C ALA A 32 1.69 12.17 -1.03
N ASP A 33 0.75 11.69 -1.84
CA ASP A 33 0.99 10.69 -2.87
C ASP A 33 2.00 11.16 -3.94
N GLN A 34 2.01 12.46 -4.27
CA GLN A 34 3.00 13.04 -5.18
C GLN A 34 4.44 12.72 -4.75
N GLN A 35 4.71 12.60 -3.45
CA GLN A 35 6.02 12.23 -2.94
C GLN A 35 6.38 10.77 -3.27
N VAL A 36 5.41 9.85 -3.33
CA VAL A 36 5.62 8.46 -3.78
C VAL A 36 6.02 8.46 -5.25
N ASN A 37 5.31 9.22 -6.08
CA ASN A 37 5.58 9.34 -7.52
C ASN A 37 6.99 9.89 -7.79
N ASP A 38 7.39 10.92 -7.05
CA ASP A 38 8.74 11.48 -7.15
C ASP A 38 9.82 10.47 -6.72
N MET A 39 9.55 9.65 -5.69
CA MET A 39 10.45 8.58 -5.27
C MET A 39 10.56 7.46 -6.30
N GLU A 40 9.45 7.05 -6.94
CA GLU A 40 9.46 6.03 -8.00
C GLU A 40 10.38 6.46 -9.14
N VAL A 41 10.17 7.67 -9.68
CA VAL A 41 10.98 8.23 -10.78
C VAL A 41 12.46 8.28 -10.38
N SER A 42 12.77 8.79 -9.19
CA SER A 42 14.15 8.87 -8.71
C SER A 42 14.82 7.50 -8.60
N ILE A 43 14.11 6.47 -8.12
CA ILE A 43 14.68 5.12 -7.96
C ILE A 43 14.84 4.44 -9.34
N ASP A 44 13.90 4.63 -10.26
CA ASP A 44 13.99 4.08 -11.62
C ASP A 44 15.19 4.68 -12.39
N GLU A 45 15.40 5.99 -12.28
CA GLU A 45 16.56 6.67 -12.87
C GLU A 45 17.89 6.15 -12.32
N GLU A 46 17.97 5.88 -11.00
CA GLU A 46 19.15 5.27 -10.38
C GLU A 46 19.39 3.85 -10.88
N CYS A 47 18.35 3.03 -10.97
CA CYS A 47 18.43 1.67 -11.49
C CYS A 47 18.91 1.67 -12.95
N SER A 48 18.31 2.52 -13.79
CA SER A 48 18.68 2.71 -15.19
C SER A 48 20.15 3.14 -15.35
N ARG A 49 20.62 4.06 -14.49
CA ARG A 49 22.02 4.49 -14.46
C ARG A 49 22.97 3.35 -14.11
N ILE A 50 22.62 2.52 -13.12
CA ILE A 50 23.45 1.36 -12.73
C ILE A 50 23.54 0.36 -13.89
N LEU A 51 22.42 0.04 -14.54
CA LEU A 51 22.38 -0.85 -15.71
C LEU A 51 23.26 -0.32 -16.85
N ALA A 52 23.18 0.98 -17.14
CA ALA A 52 23.94 1.61 -18.22
C ALA A 52 25.45 1.70 -17.93
N THR A 53 25.85 1.87 -16.67
CA THR A 53 27.24 2.21 -16.33
C THR A 53 28.05 1.06 -15.75
N ARG A 54 27.42 0.00 -15.21
CA ARG A 54 28.12 -1.03 -14.43
C ARG A 54 27.99 -2.46 -14.94
N ALA A 55 27.15 -2.73 -15.95
CA ALA A 55 26.96 -4.07 -16.54
C ALA A 55 26.87 -5.20 -15.48
N PRO A 56 25.89 -5.13 -14.56
CA PRO A 56 25.80 -6.01 -13.40
C PRO A 56 25.70 -7.49 -13.78
N ALA A 57 26.32 -8.36 -12.97
CA ALA A 57 26.25 -9.80 -13.13
C ALA A 57 24.87 -10.35 -12.74
N ALA A 58 24.61 -11.64 -13.03
CA ALA A 58 23.28 -12.24 -12.91
C ALA A 58 22.59 -12.11 -11.54
N GLY A 59 23.32 -12.01 -10.43
CA GLY A 59 22.75 -11.77 -9.09
C GLY A 59 22.28 -10.33 -8.94
N ASP A 60 23.19 -9.38 -9.15
CA ASP A 60 22.92 -7.95 -9.05
C ASP A 60 21.85 -7.49 -10.05
N LEU A 61 21.88 -8.02 -11.27
CA LEU A 61 20.87 -7.75 -12.29
C LEU A 61 19.47 -8.17 -11.83
N ARG A 62 19.34 -9.34 -11.18
CA ARG A 62 18.05 -9.80 -10.64
C ARG A 62 17.55 -8.87 -9.54
N VAL A 63 18.42 -8.41 -8.66
CA VAL A 63 18.06 -7.45 -7.61
C VAL A 63 17.59 -6.12 -8.20
N ILE A 64 18.30 -5.58 -9.19
CA ILE A 64 17.92 -4.33 -9.85
C ILE A 64 16.55 -4.47 -10.54
N VAL A 65 16.34 -5.55 -11.29
CA VAL A 65 15.04 -5.79 -11.95
C VAL A 65 13.93 -5.97 -10.92
N ALA A 66 14.19 -6.63 -9.79
CA ALA A 66 13.23 -6.74 -8.71
C ALA A 66 12.88 -5.37 -8.12
N ILE A 67 13.88 -4.50 -7.87
CA ILE A 67 13.64 -3.12 -7.40
C ILE A 67 12.75 -2.36 -8.39
N ILE A 68 13.06 -2.36 -9.68
CA ILE A 68 12.27 -1.67 -10.72
C ILE A 68 10.81 -2.15 -10.70
N LYS A 69 10.57 -3.45 -10.51
CA LYS A 69 9.20 -3.98 -10.41
C LYS A 69 8.51 -3.57 -9.11
N THR A 70 9.21 -3.66 -7.99
CA THR A 70 8.66 -3.36 -6.67
C THR A 70 8.33 -1.88 -6.50
N ILE A 71 9.10 -0.94 -7.07
CA ILE A 71 8.77 0.49 -6.95
C ILE A 71 7.45 0.84 -7.63
N THR A 72 7.14 0.22 -8.78
CA THR A 72 5.84 0.39 -9.45
C THR A 72 4.71 -0.23 -8.64
N ASP A 73 4.94 -1.38 -7.98
CA ASP A 73 3.92 -1.94 -7.09
C ASP A 73 3.70 -1.05 -5.85
N LEU A 74 4.76 -0.41 -5.33
CA LEU A 74 4.67 0.54 -4.21
C LEU A 74 3.96 1.85 -4.60
N GLU A 75 4.20 2.36 -5.81
CA GLU A 75 3.46 3.52 -6.34
C GLU A 75 1.97 3.22 -6.42
N ARG A 76 1.61 2.07 -7.00
CA ARG A 76 0.20 1.64 -7.08
C ARG A 76 -0.45 1.46 -5.72
N MET A 77 0.30 1.04 -4.70
CA MET A 77 -0.18 1.00 -3.32
C MET A 77 -0.38 2.41 -2.74
N GLY A 78 0.47 3.38 -3.11
CA GLY A 78 0.30 4.81 -2.84
C GLY A 78 -1.00 5.34 -3.42
N ASP A 79 -1.24 5.09 -4.72
CA ASP A 79 -2.48 5.45 -5.44
C ASP A 79 -3.75 4.96 -4.73
N GLU A 80 -3.75 3.70 -4.28
CA GLU A 80 -4.90 3.16 -3.53
C GLU A 80 -5.06 3.86 -2.17
N GLY A 81 -3.94 4.22 -1.52
CA GLY A 81 -3.94 5.07 -0.33
C GLY A 81 -4.52 6.47 -0.58
N GLU A 82 -4.15 7.12 -1.68
CA GLU A 82 -4.69 8.40 -2.14
C GLU A 82 -6.22 8.32 -2.30
N LYS A 83 -6.70 7.29 -3.02
CA LYS A 83 -8.14 7.07 -3.24
C LYS A 83 -8.90 6.89 -1.92
N ILE A 84 -8.35 6.11 -0.99
CA ILE A 84 -8.95 5.96 0.34
C ILE A 84 -8.97 7.31 1.08
N GLY A 85 -7.90 8.10 0.99
CA GLY A 85 -7.82 9.45 1.57
C GLY A 85 -8.92 10.40 1.05
N TYR A 86 -9.14 10.44 -0.27
CA TYR A 86 -10.23 11.22 -0.89
C TYR A 86 -11.62 10.73 -0.46
N ILE A 87 -11.81 9.41 -0.38
CA ILE A 87 -13.08 8.84 0.08
C ILE A 87 -13.32 9.22 1.55
N ALA A 88 -12.29 9.14 2.39
CA ALA A 88 -12.35 9.50 3.79
C ALA A 88 -12.72 10.98 3.99
N SER A 89 -12.09 11.91 3.25
CA SER A 89 -12.41 13.33 3.37
C SER A 89 -13.82 13.66 2.94
N ARG A 90 -14.30 13.05 1.86
CA ARG A 90 -15.68 13.21 1.41
C ARG A 90 -16.68 12.65 2.43
N LEU A 91 -16.44 11.45 2.95
CA LEU A 91 -17.34 10.80 3.93
C LEU A 91 -17.35 11.47 5.29
N ALA A 92 -16.25 12.16 5.69
CA ALA A 92 -16.20 12.95 6.91
C ALA A 92 -17.25 14.06 6.97
N THR A 93 -17.70 14.56 5.81
CA THR A 93 -18.75 15.59 5.70
C THR A 93 -20.18 15.04 5.72
N MET A 94 -20.34 13.71 5.71
CA MET A 94 -21.63 13.02 5.67
C MET A 94 -22.00 12.47 7.05
N GLU A 95 -23.30 12.19 7.25
CA GLU A 95 -23.76 11.51 8.46
C GLU A 95 -23.20 10.09 8.51
N ARG A 96 -22.41 9.79 9.56
CA ARG A 96 -21.65 8.55 9.66
C ARG A 96 -22.49 7.46 10.35
N PRO A 97 -22.68 6.29 9.73
CA PRO A 97 -23.34 5.18 10.41
C PRO A 97 -22.49 4.73 11.60
N ALA A 98 -23.08 4.68 12.80
CA ALA A 98 -22.45 4.03 13.93
C ALA A 98 -22.20 2.56 13.57
N ASP A 99 -20.98 2.07 13.81
CA ASP A 99 -20.54 0.67 13.64
C ASP A 99 -20.25 0.09 12.23
N LYS A 100 -20.37 0.84 11.12
CA LYS A 100 -20.18 0.22 9.77
C LYS A 100 -18.73 0.06 9.27
N TYR A 101 -17.71 0.48 10.03
CA TYR A 101 -16.31 0.39 9.59
C TYR A 101 -15.46 -0.65 10.33
N ARG A 102 -16.05 -1.48 11.19
CA ARG A 102 -15.28 -2.46 11.98
C ARG A 102 -14.58 -3.48 11.08
N GLU A 103 -15.28 -3.96 10.06
CA GLU A 103 -14.77 -4.93 9.10
C GLU A 103 -13.66 -4.30 8.23
N ILE A 104 -13.84 -3.04 7.79
CA ILE A 104 -12.81 -2.28 7.08
C ILE A 104 -11.56 -2.06 7.94
N LYS A 105 -11.73 -1.80 9.25
CA LYS A 105 -10.59 -1.70 10.19
C LYS A 105 -9.82 -3.02 10.27
N HIS A 106 -10.52 -4.15 10.28
CA HIS A 106 -9.88 -5.46 10.32
C HIS A 106 -9.10 -5.74 9.04
N LEU A 107 -9.73 -5.54 7.88
CA LEU A 107 -9.12 -5.73 6.57
C LEU A 107 -7.89 -4.82 6.39
N GLY A 108 -8.03 -3.54 6.75
CA GLY A 108 -6.95 -2.57 6.69
C GLY A 108 -5.72 -2.99 7.51
N ARG A 109 -5.93 -3.57 8.71
CA ARG A 109 -4.82 -4.10 9.53
C ARG A 109 -4.09 -5.24 8.83
N ILE A 110 -4.82 -6.18 8.22
CA ILE A 110 -4.23 -7.32 7.51
C ILE A 110 -3.39 -6.81 6.33
N VAL A 111 -3.92 -5.88 5.53
CA VAL A 111 -3.20 -5.32 4.38
C VAL A 111 -1.95 -4.54 4.81
N THR A 112 -2.02 -3.72 5.86
CA THR A 112 -0.84 -3.01 6.39
C THR A 112 0.23 -4.00 6.88
N GLU A 113 -0.17 -5.08 7.56
CA GLU A 113 0.74 -6.14 8.01
C GLU A 113 1.38 -6.87 6.82
N MET A 114 0.62 -7.16 5.77
CA MET A 114 1.15 -7.75 4.53
C MET A 114 2.17 -6.86 3.82
N VAL A 115 1.93 -5.53 3.77
CA VAL A 115 2.90 -4.58 3.21
C VAL A 115 4.18 -4.59 4.03
N HIS A 116 4.06 -4.52 5.35
CA HIS A 116 5.21 -4.59 6.27
C HIS A 116 6.03 -5.87 6.08
N GLU A 117 5.38 -7.03 6.11
CA GLU A 117 6.04 -8.33 5.95
C GLU A 117 6.66 -8.49 4.57
N SER A 118 6.04 -7.95 3.51
CA SER A 118 6.60 -7.94 2.15
C SER A 118 7.89 -7.13 2.08
N LEU A 119 7.92 -5.95 2.71
CA LEU A 119 9.09 -5.10 2.76
C LEU A 119 10.22 -5.72 3.59
N ASP A 120 9.91 -6.35 4.73
CA ASP A 120 10.91 -7.06 5.55
C ASP A 120 11.46 -8.30 4.84
N ALA A 121 10.61 -9.08 4.17
CA ALA A 121 11.02 -10.22 3.36
C ALA A 121 11.97 -9.80 2.23
N PHE A 122 11.65 -8.70 1.53
CA PHE A 122 12.52 -8.14 0.50
C PHE A 122 13.84 -7.63 1.08
N ALA A 123 13.81 -6.92 2.21
CA ALA A 123 15.01 -6.40 2.89
C ALA A 123 16.01 -7.50 3.27
N ARG A 124 15.48 -8.66 3.67
CA ARG A 124 16.27 -9.82 4.13
C ARG A 124 16.54 -10.84 3.04
N MET A 125 16.01 -10.64 1.83
CA MET A 125 16.03 -11.63 0.75
C MET A 125 15.45 -12.99 1.18
N ASP A 126 14.42 -12.97 2.02
CA ASP A 126 13.76 -14.16 2.56
C ASP A 126 12.59 -14.58 1.65
N ALA A 127 12.85 -15.53 0.75
CA ALA A 127 11.86 -16.05 -0.18
C ALA A 127 10.73 -16.84 0.51
N ASP A 128 11.02 -17.51 1.64
CA ASP A 128 10.01 -18.26 2.38
C ASP A 128 9.04 -17.31 3.09
N ALA A 129 9.54 -16.18 3.62
CA ALA A 129 8.71 -15.10 4.14
C ALA A 129 7.82 -14.50 3.05
N ALA A 130 8.39 -14.15 1.90
CA ALA A 130 7.61 -13.61 0.78
C ALA A 130 6.49 -14.57 0.34
N LEU A 131 6.76 -15.88 0.29
CA LEU A 131 5.75 -16.88 -0.06
C LEU A 131 4.65 -17.02 1.00
N ARG A 132 4.96 -16.80 2.28
CA ARG A 132 3.93 -16.77 3.34
C ARG A 132 3.02 -15.57 3.17
N VAL A 133 3.58 -14.39 2.91
CA VAL A 133 2.79 -13.17 2.69
C VAL A 133 1.88 -13.31 1.47
N ALA A 134 2.42 -13.81 0.35
CA ALA A 134 1.63 -14.05 -0.86
C ALA A 134 0.44 -15.01 -0.65
N ARG A 135 0.51 -15.91 0.34
CA ARG A 135 -0.60 -16.81 0.69
C ARG A 135 -1.65 -16.16 1.58
N GLN A 136 -1.28 -15.12 2.35
CA GLN A 136 -2.21 -14.37 3.20
C GLN A 136 -3.22 -13.58 2.36
N ASP A 137 -2.89 -13.26 1.11
CA ASP A 137 -3.77 -12.53 0.17
C ASP A 137 -5.15 -13.18 0.01
N ARG A 138 -5.23 -14.52 0.06
CA ARG A 138 -6.52 -15.23 0.04
C ARG A 138 -7.45 -14.83 1.19
N LEU A 139 -6.90 -14.53 2.36
CA LEU A 139 -7.69 -14.06 3.50
C LEU A 139 -8.26 -12.66 3.23
N VAL A 140 -7.49 -11.80 2.58
CA VAL A 140 -7.93 -10.45 2.17
C VAL A 140 -9.10 -10.57 1.18
N ASP A 141 -8.98 -11.44 0.18
CA ASP A 141 -10.04 -11.70 -0.80
C ASP A 141 -11.34 -12.20 -0.13
N GLU A 142 -11.23 -13.19 0.76
CA GLU A 142 -12.38 -13.77 1.48
C GLU A 142 -13.10 -12.73 2.37
N GLU A 143 -12.34 -11.90 3.09
CA GLU A 143 -12.88 -10.82 3.91
C GLU A 143 -13.52 -9.72 3.06
N TYR A 144 -12.91 -9.36 1.93
CA TYR A 144 -13.47 -8.39 0.98
C TYR A 144 -14.82 -8.86 0.42
N GLU A 145 -14.92 -10.11 -0.03
CA GLU A 145 -16.18 -10.69 -0.53
C GLU A 145 -17.27 -10.73 0.55
N ALA A 146 -16.90 -10.96 1.82
CA ALA A 146 -17.84 -10.92 2.94
C ALA A 146 -18.38 -9.50 3.18
N ILE A 147 -17.48 -8.50 3.22
CA ILE A 147 -17.84 -7.08 3.38
C ILE A 147 -18.74 -6.61 2.24
N GLN A 148 -18.43 -7.00 1.01
CA GLN A 148 -19.21 -6.62 -0.17
C GLN A 148 -20.64 -7.18 -0.09
N ARG A 149 -20.80 -8.46 0.23
CA ARG A 149 -22.13 -9.09 0.40
C ARG A 149 -22.93 -8.45 1.52
N GLN A 150 -22.29 -8.12 2.64
CA GLN A 150 -22.92 -7.40 3.74
C GLN A 150 -23.39 -6.01 3.29
N SER A 151 -22.55 -5.28 2.56
CA SER A 151 -22.86 -3.94 2.06
C SER A 151 -24.05 -3.92 1.10
N ILE A 152 -24.20 -4.95 0.25
CA ILE A 152 -25.37 -5.11 -0.64
C ILE A 152 -26.64 -5.41 0.16
N THR A 153 -26.52 -6.22 1.21
CA THR A 153 -27.67 -6.63 2.05
C THR A 153 -28.23 -5.47 2.88
N PHE A 154 -27.37 -4.53 3.29
CA PHE A 154 -27.75 -3.35 4.09
C PHE A 154 -27.86 -2.05 3.27
N MET A 155 -27.95 -2.18 1.94
CA MET A 155 -28.29 -1.10 0.99
C MET A 155 -29.81 -0.94 0.91
#